data_AF-A0A6G2VDT5-F1
#
_entry.id   AF-A0A6G2VDT5-F1
#
_cell.length_a   1.000
_cell.length_b   1.000
_cell.length_c   1.000
_cell.angle_alpha   90.00
_cell.angle_beta   90.00
_cell.angle_gamma   90.00
#
_symmetry.space_group_name_H-M   'P 1'
#
loop_
_entity.id
_entity.type
_entity.pdbx_description
1 polymer ?
#
loop_
_entity_poly.entity_id
_entity_poly.type
_entity_poly.pdbx_seq_one_letter_code
_entity_poly.pdbx_strand_id
1 'polypeptide(L)'
;MEATAADRRFAEDYRLAREIPRDGLTAWRAAVAAEVELAPGATVLDVGAGTGSFASAFADWFGVRVLAVEPAAAMRALIPRYGLIEALDGRAEALPVPDGCADAAWLGSVVHHIGDLPAAARELRRALKPGAPVLIRNSFPGRCARDLRVRFFPGAERIVDGYPTVERTCAAFAGAGFTRVALHAVPQESAPSLAAFADRIRRDTDAKLRGLDDDEFERGMRRLRTAAEQEPDRPAVSWMDLLVLA
;
A
#
# COMPACT_ATOMS: atom_id res chain seq x y z
N MET A 1 10.51 -6.37 -20.12
CA MET A 1 10.75 -5.16 -20.94
C MET A 1 11.53 -4.18 -20.10
N GLU A 2 12.55 -3.51 -20.65
CA GLU A 2 13.27 -2.47 -19.91
C GLU A 2 12.40 -1.22 -19.69
N ALA A 3 12.59 -0.55 -18.56
CA ALA A 3 11.89 0.68 -18.21
C ALA A 3 12.36 1.86 -19.08
N THR A 4 11.43 2.67 -19.55
CA THR A 4 11.74 3.91 -20.27
C THR A 4 12.26 4.98 -19.29
N ALA A 5 12.83 6.07 -19.83
CA ALA A 5 13.23 7.22 -19.00
C ALA A 5 12.02 7.88 -18.29
N ALA A 6 10.85 7.90 -18.95
CA ALA A 6 9.63 8.42 -18.36
C ALA A 6 9.15 7.55 -17.19
N ASP A 7 9.22 6.23 -17.32
CA ASP A 7 8.87 5.29 -16.24
C ASP A 7 9.77 5.47 -15.02
N ARG A 8 11.09 5.65 -15.25
CA ARG A 8 12.07 5.89 -14.18
C ARG A 8 11.78 7.19 -13.42
N ARG A 9 11.55 8.28 -14.16
CA ARG A 9 11.19 9.57 -13.57
C ARG A 9 9.90 9.48 -12.76
N PHE A 10 8.88 8.82 -13.31
CA PHE A 10 7.63 8.58 -12.59
C PHE A 10 7.85 7.81 -11.27
N ALA A 11 8.67 6.75 -11.30
CA ALA A 11 8.98 5.97 -10.11
C ALA A 11 9.73 6.78 -9.04
N GLU A 12 10.66 7.64 -9.44
CA GLU A 12 11.36 8.54 -8.52
C GLU A 12 10.43 9.60 -7.91
N ASP A 13 9.61 10.25 -8.74
CA ASP A 13 8.64 11.25 -8.29
C ASP A 13 7.60 10.59 -7.37
N TYR A 14 7.14 9.37 -7.69
CA TYR A 14 6.28 8.56 -6.82
C TYR A 14 6.95 8.33 -5.47
N ARG A 15 8.21 7.87 -5.44
CA ARG A 15 8.95 7.59 -4.21
C ARG A 15 8.98 8.81 -3.30
N LEU A 16 9.38 9.96 -3.84
CA LEU A 16 9.50 11.22 -3.11
C LEU A 16 8.16 11.73 -2.57
N ALA A 17 7.08 11.57 -3.36
CA ALA A 17 5.75 12.07 -2.98
C ALA A 17 4.97 11.13 -2.05
N ARG A 18 5.24 9.82 -2.10
CA ARG A 18 4.37 8.80 -1.50
C ARG A 18 4.99 8.02 -0.36
N GLU A 19 6.32 7.92 -0.26
CA GLU A 19 6.93 7.15 0.82
C GLU A 19 6.73 7.83 2.17
N ILE A 20 6.31 7.02 3.13
CA ILE A 20 6.08 7.44 4.50
C ILE A 20 7.35 7.11 5.30
N PRO A 21 7.89 8.07 6.07
CA PRO A 21 8.99 7.77 7.00
C PRO A 21 8.64 6.64 7.95
N ARG A 22 9.63 5.85 8.38
CA ARG A 22 9.41 4.63 9.18
C ARG A 22 8.68 4.93 10.49
N ASP A 23 9.00 6.05 11.14
CA ASP A 23 8.36 6.47 12.40
C ASP A 23 6.85 6.72 12.22
N GLY A 24 6.43 7.21 11.06
CA GLY A 24 5.03 7.44 10.73
C GLY A 24 4.21 6.17 10.47
N LEU A 25 4.87 5.01 10.47
CA LEU A 25 4.26 3.69 10.29
C LEU A 25 4.24 2.87 11.60
N THR A 26 4.51 3.48 12.75
CA THR A 26 4.52 2.78 14.06
C THR A 26 3.19 2.06 14.35
N ALA A 27 2.05 2.69 14.05
CA ALA A 27 0.74 2.07 14.23
C ALA A 27 0.51 0.89 13.26
N TRP A 28 1.11 0.93 12.06
CA TRP A 28 1.08 -0.18 11.11
C TRP A 28 1.88 -1.37 11.60
N ARG A 29 3.08 -1.13 12.15
CA ARG A 29 3.88 -2.20 12.78
C ARG A 29 3.08 -2.90 13.88
N ALA A 30 2.45 -2.14 14.76
CA ALA A 30 1.64 -2.67 15.85
C ALA A 30 0.41 -3.45 15.34
N ALA A 31 -0.30 -2.90 14.35
CA ALA A 31 -1.48 -3.56 13.77
C ALA A 31 -1.11 -4.87 13.06
N VAL A 32 0.01 -4.94 12.35
CA VAL A 32 0.50 -6.17 11.72
C VAL A 32 0.91 -7.21 12.77
N ALA A 33 1.66 -6.81 13.80
CA ALA A 33 2.14 -7.70 14.85
C ALA A 33 1.00 -8.31 15.70
N ALA A 34 -0.17 -7.68 15.73
CA ALA A 34 -1.36 -8.22 16.39
C ALA A 34 -2.03 -9.36 15.60
N GLU A 35 -1.79 -9.43 14.28
CA GLU A 35 -2.46 -10.37 13.37
C GLU A 35 -1.58 -11.54 12.96
N VAL A 36 -0.26 -11.37 13.04
CA VAL A 36 0.71 -12.42 12.69
C VAL A 36 2.00 -12.27 13.48
N GLU A 37 2.50 -13.40 13.99
CA GLU A 37 3.80 -13.47 14.63
C GLU A 37 4.90 -13.55 13.56
N LEU A 38 5.54 -12.41 13.30
CA LEU A 38 6.70 -12.31 12.39
C LEU A 38 7.98 -12.15 13.21
N ALA A 39 8.92 -13.06 12.97
CA ALA A 39 10.22 -13.11 13.63
C ALA A 39 11.33 -13.50 12.64
N PRO A 40 12.62 -13.28 12.97
CA PRO A 40 13.72 -13.70 12.12
C PRO A 40 13.60 -15.16 11.67
N GLY A 41 13.75 -15.41 10.37
CA GLY A 41 13.53 -16.71 9.73
C GLY A 41 12.17 -16.85 9.04
N ALA A 42 11.18 -16.02 9.37
CA ALA A 42 9.93 -15.96 8.60
C ALA A 42 10.13 -15.26 7.26
N THR A 43 9.26 -15.57 6.29
CA THR A 43 9.23 -14.97 4.96
C THR A 43 7.92 -14.23 4.72
N VAL A 44 7.99 -12.96 4.33
CA VAL A 44 6.83 -12.15 3.92
C VAL A 44 6.86 -11.96 2.41
N LEU A 45 5.71 -12.17 1.76
CA LEU A 45 5.51 -11.87 0.35
C LEU A 45 4.86 -10.49 0.20
N ASP A 46 5.61 -9.48 -0.26
CA ASP A 46 5.09 -8.12 -0.55
C ASP A 46 4.67 -8.07 -2.03
N VAL A 47 3.35 -8.13 -2.30
CA VAL A 47 2.80 -8.21 -3.65
C VAL A 47 2.37 -6.82 -4.13
N GLY A 48 2.90 -6.39 -5.27
CA GLY A 48 2.79 -5.01 -5.72
C GLY A 48 3.65 -4.08 -4.88
N ALA A 49 4.88 -4.49 -4.61
CA ALA A 49 5.79 -3.83 -3.67
C ALA A 49 6.14 -2.38 -4.07
N GLY A 50 5.90 -1.98 -5.32
CA GLY A 50 6.22 -0.65 -5.82
C GLY A 50 7.71 -0.35 -5.66
N THR A 51 8.04 0.69 -4.89
CA THR A 51 9.42 1.09 -4.59
C THR A 51 10.03 0.36 -3.40
N GLY A 52 9.31 -0.58 -2.77
CA GLY A 52 9.80 -1.40 -1.66
C GLY A 52 9.74 -0.74 -0.29
N SER A 53 8.91 0.29 -0.11
CA SER A 53 8.76 0.98 1.18
C SER A 53 8.29 0.05 2.30
N PHE A 54 7.32 -0.83 2.04
CA PHE A 54 6.86 -1.80 3.04
C PHE A 54 7.79 -3.01 3.12
N ALA A 55 8.37 -3.48 2.01
CA ALA A 55 9.43 -4.48 2.06
C ALA A 55 10.58 -4.10 3.01
N SER A 56 11.04 -2.86 2.94
CA SER A 56 12.02 -2.31 3.88
C SER A 56 11.50 -2.30 5.31
N ALA A 57 10.26 -1.82 5.51
CA ALA A 57 9.65 -1.76 6.82
C ALA A 57 9.51 -3.13 7.49
N PHE A 58 9.08 -4.16 6.76
CA PHE A 58 8.99 -5.53 7.28
C PHE A 58 10.37 -6.08 7.68
N ALA A 59 11.38 -5.90 6.82
CA ALA A 59 12.74 -6.31 7.11
C ALA A 59 13.27 -5.62 8.39
N ASP A 60 13.06 -4.31 8.52
CA ASP A 60 13.54 -3.51 9.67
C ASP A 60 12.76 -3.82 10.96
N TRP A 61 11.44 -4.00 10.89
CA TRP A 61 10.57 -4.18 12.07
C TRP A 61 10.67 -5.56 12.71
N PHE A 62 10.87 -6.58 11.89
CA PHE A 62 10.72 -7.99 12.28
C PHE A 62 11.95 -8.85 11.93
N GLY A 63 12.92 -8.32 11.17
CA GLY A 63 14.10 -9.10 10.75
C GLY A 63 13.78 -10.24 9.80
N VAL A 64 12.67 -10.15 9.05
CA VAL A 64 12.18 -11.19 8.15
C VAL A 64 12.82 -11.12 6.76
N ARG A 65 12.77 -12.25 6.05
CA ARG A 65 13.01 -12.27 4.60
C ARG A 65 11.80 -11.68 3.89
N VAL A 66 12.02 -10.83 2.89
CA VAL A 66 10.94 -10.26 2.09
C VAL A 66 11.13 -10.61 0.62
N LEU A 67 10.11 -11.25 0.04
CA LEU A 67 9.98 -11.46 -1.39
C LEU A 67 9.09 -10.35 -1.96
N ALA A 68 9.68 -9.33 -2.56
CA ALA A 68 8.98 -8.16 -3.06
C ALA A 68 8.66 -8.32 -4.56
N VAL A 69 7.41 -8.61 -4.89
CA VAL A 69 6.93 -8.84 -6.25
C VAL A 69 6.38 -7.54 -6.83
N GLU A 70 6.97 -7.05 -7.93
CA GLU A 70 6.55 -5.82 -8.60
C GLU A 70 6.73 -5.96 -10.13
N PRO A 71 5.66 -5.85 -10.94
CA PRO A 71 5.78 -6.02 -12.39
C PRO A 71 6.42 -4.81 -13.11
N ALA A 72 6.30 -3.59 -12.57
CA ALA A 72 6.84 -2.40 -13.21
C ALA A 72 8.35 -2.30 -12.97
N ALA A 73 9.14 -2.54 -14.02
CA ALA A 73 10.61 -2.56 -13.94
C ALA A 73 11.22 -1.29 -13.31
N ALA A 74 10.65 -0.11 -13.57
CA ALA A 74 11.12 1.16 -12.99
C ALA A 74 10.92 1.23 -11.46
N MET A 75 9.76 0.79 -10.98
CA MET A 75 9.43 0.75 -9.56
C MET A 75 10.27 -0.31 -8.86
N ARG A 76 10.32 -1.52 -9.45
CA ARG A 76 11.11 -2.65 -8.97
C ARG A 76 12.60 -2.32 -8.85
N ALA A 77 13.15 -1.49 -9.74
CA ALA A 77 14.54 -1.06 -9.68
C ALA A 77 14.86 -0.21 -8.43
N LEU A 78 13.85 0.44 -7.82
CA LEU A 78 14.00 1.23 -6.60
C LEU A 78 13.88 0.40 -5.32
N ILE A 79 13.45 -0.87 -5.41
CA ILE A 79 13.35 -1.76 -4.25
C ILE A 79 14.76 -1.96 -3.66
N PRO A 80 14.97 -1.63 -2.37
CA PRO A 80 16.28 -1.80 -1.75
C PRO A 80 16.69 -3.27 -1.72
N ARG A 81 17.97 -3.54 -1.96
CA ARG A 81 18.55 -4.90 -2.01
C ARG A 81 19.46 -5.18 -0.81
N TYR A 82 19.21 -4.53 0.32
CA TYR A 82 19.95 -4.77 1.55
C TYR A 82 19.24 -5.83 2.41
N GLY A 83 19.99 -6.45 3.32
CA GLY A 83 19.45 -7.45 4.22
C GLY A 83 18.90 -8.68 3.49
N LEU A 84 17.64 -9.03 3.77
CA LEU A 84 16.95 -10.22 3.25
C LEU A 84 15.83 -9.88 2.25
N ILE A 85 15.92 -8.74 1.57
CA ILE A 85 14.94 -8.28 0.58
C ILE A 85 15.33 -8.77 -0.82
N GLU A 86 14.43 -9.48 -1.48
CA GLU A 86 14.58 -9.95 -2.85
C GLU A 86 13.49 -9.35 -3.74
N ALA A 87 13.89 -8.65 -4.81
CA ALA A 87 12.97 -8.05 -5.77
C ALA A 87 12.70 -9.01 -6.94
N LEU A 88 11.43 -9.34 -7.18
CA LEU A 88 10.97 -10.31 -8.16
C LEU A 88 10.10 -9.66 -9.24
N ASP A 89 10.32 -10.03 -10.50
CA ASP A 89 9.44 -9.64 -11.61
C ASP A 89 8.26 -10.60 -11.67
N GLY A 90 7.07 -10.09 -11.37
CA GLY A 90 5.87 -10.92 -11.34
C GLY A 90 4.62 -10.12 -11.07
N ARG A 91 3.48 -10.79 -11.16
CA ARG A 91 2.17 -10.20 -10.91
C ARG A 91 1.44 -10.99 -9.83
N ALA A 92 0.46 -10.36 -9.19
CA ALA A 92 -0.34 -11.03 -8.17
C ALA A 92 -1.04 -12.28 -8.72
N GLU A 93 -1.44 -12.25 -10.00
CA GLU A 93 -2.15 -13.35 -10.67
C GLU A 93 -1.23 -14.51 -11.13
N ALA A 94 0.10 -14.36 -11.02
CA ALA A 94 1.11 -15.37 -11.33
C ALA A 94 2.41 -15.06 -10.57
N LEU A 95 2.49 -15.55 -9.33
CA LEU A 95 3.58 -15.21 -8.42
C LEU A 95 4.83 -16.05 -8.73
N PRO A 96 6.01 -15.42 -8.89
CA PRO A 96 7.26 -16.10 -9.25
C PRO A 96 7.93 -16.74 -8.02
N VAL A 97 7.17 -17.46 -7.20
CA VAL A 97 7.63 -18.07 -5.95
C VAL A 97 7.12 -19.52 -5.81
N PRO A 98 7.85 -20.40 -5.09
CA PRO A 98 7.39 -21.77 -4.83
C PRO A 98 6.13 -21.84 -3.97
N ASP A 99 5.50 -23.01 -3.95
CA ASP A 99 4.36 -23.31 -3.09
C ASP A 99 4.78 -23.30 -1.61
N GLY A 100 3.91 -22.83 -0.72
CA GLY A 100 4.11 -22.89 0.73
C GLY A 100 5.37 -22.19 1.26
N CYS A 101 5.89 -21.20 0.55
CA CYS A 101 7.17 -20.56 0.88
C CYS A 101 7.05 -19.41 1.88
N ALA A 102 5.88 -18.78 2.01
CA ALA A 102 5.70 -17.55 2.79
C ALA A 102 4.80 -17.73 4.04
N ASP A 103 5.14 -17.02 5.11
CA ASP A 103 4.46 -16.99 6.40
C ASP A 103 3.37 -15.91 6.48
N ALA A 104 3.42 -14.91 5.61
CA ALA A 104 2.36 -13.92 5.40
C ALA A 104 2.49 -13.28 4.01
N ALA A 105 1.38 -12.75 3.50
CA ALA A 105 1.37 -11.89 2.33
C ALA A 105 0.93 -10.47 2.70
N TRP A 106 1.57 -9.48 2.10
CA TRP A 106 1.24 -8.08 2.23
C TRP A 106 0.83 -7.49 0.88
N LEU A 107 -0.33 -6.84 0.83
CA LEU A 107 -0.84 -6.13 -0.34
C LEU A 107 -1.08 -4.66 0.04
N GLY A 108 -0.08 -3.81 -0.19
CA GLY A 108 -0.12 -2.40 0.16
C GLY A 108 -0.63 -1.52 -0.97
N SER A 109 -1.89 -1.09 -0.90
CA SER A 109 -2.53 -0.19 -1.90
C SER A 109 -2.43 -0.70 -3.33
N VAL A 110 -2.49 -2.03 -3.51
CA VAL A 110 -2.35 -2.69 -4.82
C VAL A 110 -3.66 -3.31 -5.32
N VAL A 111 -4.62 -3.63 -4.44
CA VAL A 111 -5.78 -4.45 -4.81
C VAL A 111 -6.64 -3.87 -5.94
N HIS A 112 -6.66 -2.54 -6.11
CA HIS A 112 -7.36 -1.86 -7.20
C HIS A 112 -6.60 -1.87 -8.54
N HIS A 113 -5.34 -2.33 -8.55
CA HIS A 113 -4.52 -2.55 -9.74
C HIS A 113 -4.52 -4.02 -10.21
N ILE A 114 -5.05 -4.94 -9.42
CA ILE A 114 -5.14 -6.36 -9.75
C ILE A 114 -6.36 -6.58 -10.65
N GLY A 115 -6.15 -7.13 -11.84
CA GLY A 115 -7.21 -7.33 -12.82
C GLY A 115 -8.12 -8.51 -12.45
N ASP A 116 -7.52 -9.59 -11.97
CA ASP A 116 -8.22 -10.83 -11.57
C ASP A 116 -7.91 -11.15 -10.09
N LEU A 117 -8.71 -10.59 -9.19
CA LEU A 117 -8.60 -10.86 -7.75
C LEU A 117 -8.77 -12.34 -7.40
N PRO A 118 -9.72 -13.10 -7.99
CA PRO A 118 -9.78 -14.55 -7.80
C PRO A 118 -8.50 -15.29 -8.20
N ALA A 119 -7.87 -14.96 -9.32
CA ALA A 119 -6.59 -15.55 -9.70
C ALA A 119 -5.47 -15.19 -8.72
N ALA A 120 -5.39 -13.92 -8.30
CA ALA A 120 -4.44 -13.50 -7.28
C ALA A 120 -4.64 -14.22 -5.95
N ALA A 121 -5.89 -14.43 -5.52
CA ALA A 121 -6.20 -15.18 -4.32
C ALA A 121 -5.73 -16.65 -4.41
N ARG A 122 -5.90 -17.31 -5.56
CA ARG A 122 -5.40 -18.68 -5.76
C ARG A 122 -3.88 -18.75 -5.69
N GLU A 123 -3.19 -17.81 -6.32
CA GLU A 123 -1.72 -17.73 -6.26
C GLU A 123 -1.21 -17.44 -4.85
N LEU A 124 -1.87 -16.54 -4.12
CA LEU A 124 -1.56 -16.29 -2.71
C LEU A 124 -1.76 -17.54 -1.87
N ARG A 125 -2.87 -18.28 -2.05
CA ARG A 125 -3.11 -19.53 -1.33
C ARG A 125 -2.05 -20.59 -1.64
N ARG A 126 -1.58 -20.67 -2.90
CA ARG A 126 -0.51 -21.58 -3.31
C ARG A 126 0.83 -21.21 -2.65
N ALA A 127 1.22 -19.93 -2.70
CA ALA A 127 2.50 -19.45 -2.21
C ALA A 127 2.61 -19.42 -0.67
N LEU A 128 1.48 -19.27 0.02
CA LEU A 128 1.44 -19.17 1.48
C LEU A 128 1.44 -20.56 2.15
N LYS A 129 2.12 -20.65 3.30
CA LYS A 129 2.02 -21.79 4.20
C LYS A 129 0.56 -21.97 4.66
N PRO A 130 0.12 -23.20 5.00
CA PRO A 130 -1.22 -23.41 5.53
C PRO A 130 -1.51 -22.52 6.75
N GLY A 131 -2.60 -21.75 6.69
CA GLY A 131 -3.02 -20.84 7.77
C GLY A 131 -2.33 -19.48 7.80
N ALA A 132 -1.37 -19.21 6.91
CA ALA A 132 -0.72 -17.91 6.82
C ALA A 132 -1.68 -16.82 6.28
N PRO A 133 -1.69 -15.61 6.88
CA PRO A 133 -2.64 -14.58 6.51
C PRO A 133 -2.21 -13.76 5.29
N VAL A 134 -3.22 -13.18 4.64
CA VAL A 134 -3.09 -12.07 3.69
C VAL A 134 -3.50 -10.78 4.41
N LEU A 135 -2.58 -9.82 4.44
CA LEU A 135 -2.73 -8.51 5.04
C LEU A 135 -2.87 -7.46 3.94
N ILE A 136 -4.03 -6.83 3.84
CA ILE A 136 -4.35 -5.86 2.79
C ILE A 136 -4.48 -4.47 3.41
N ARG A 137 -3.54 -3.59 3.08
CA ARG A 137 -3.63 -2.16 3.41
C ARG A 137 -4.26 -1.41 2.25
N ASN A 138 -5.44 -0.82 2.43
CA ASN A 138 -6.07 -0.05 1.36
C ASN A 138 -6.97 1.07 1.89
N SER A 139 -7.34 2.00 1.01
CA SER A 139 -8.51 2.85 1.23
C SER A 139 -9.69 2.21 0.52
N PHE A 140 -10.65 1.69 1.27
CA PHE A 140 -11.84 1.09 0.69
C PHE A 140 -12.95 2.13 0.45
N PRO A 141 -13.81 1.92 -0.57
CA PRO A 141 -15.05 2.67 -0.75
C PRO A 141 -15.84 2.77 0.56
N GLY A 142 -16.41 3.95 0.84
CA GLY A 142 -17.19 4.22 2.05
C GLY A 142 -16.38 4.28 3.37
N ARG A 143 -15.04 4.12 3.32
CA ARG A 143 -14.17 4.09 4.51
C ARG A 143 -13.00 5.07 4.44
N CYS A 144 -12.92 5.87 3.38
CA CYS A 144 -11.76 6.69 3.06
C CYS A 144 -11.85 8.16 3.53
N ALA A 145 -12.94 8.59 4.17
CA ALA A 145 -13.16 9.98 4.58
C ALA A 145 -12.05 10.56 5.49
N ARG A 146 -11.33 9.70 6.23
CA ARG A 146 -10.21 10.09 7.11
C ARG A 146 -8.83 9.98 6.44
N ASP A 147 -8.76 9.63 5.15
CA ASP A 147 -7.55 9.83 4.37
C ASP A 147 -7.44 11.31 4.02
N LEU A 148 -6.31 11.94 4.32
CA LEU A 148 -6.07 13.36 4.02
C LEU A 148 -6.27 13.71 2.55
N ARG A 149 -6.00 12.77 1.63
CA ARG A 149 -6.28 12.99 0.20
C ARG A 149 -7.75 13.16 -0.08
N VAL A 150 -8.61 12.35 0.53
CA VAL A 150 -10.05 12.47 0.37
C VAL A 150 -10.58 13.67 1.15
N ARG A 151 -10.10 13.88 2.37
CA ARG A 151 -10.48 15.02 3.22
C ARG A 151 -10.23 16.36 2.55
N PHE A 152 -9.05 16.57 1.96
CA PHE A 152 -8.70 17.84 1.33
C PHE A 152 -9.11 17.89 -0.15
N PHE A 153 -9.24 16.76 -0.82
CA PHE A 153 -9.69 16.66 -2.21
C PHE A 153 -10.92 15.73 -2.30
N PRO A 154 -12.13 16.20 -1.94
CA PRO A 154 -13.32 15.35 -1.89
C PRO A 154 -13.65 14.65 -3.21
N GLY A 155 -13.29 15.23 -4.36
CA GLY A 155 -13.44 14.57 -5.66
C GLY A 155 -12.68 13.24 -5.77
N ALA A 156 -11.63 13.03 -4.96
CA ALA A 156 -10.86 11.79 -4.90
C ALA A 156 -11.69 10.62 -4.35
N GLU A 157 -12.78 10.88 -3.62
CA GLU A 157 -13.73 9.86 -3.19
C GLU A 157 -14.31 9.10 -4.38
N ARG A 158 -14.66 9.80 -5.48
CA ARG A 158 -15.15 9.16 -6.72
C ARG A 158 -14.17 8.16 -7.31
N ILE A 159 -12.86 8.42 -7.16
CA ILE A 159 -11.81 7.53 -7.63
C ILE A 159 -11.73 6.31 -6.72
N VAL A 160 -11.77 6.52 -5.40
CA VAL A 160 -11.77 5.42 -4.41
C VAL A 160 -13.02 4.56 -4.53
N ASP A 161 -14.18 5.13 -4.86
CA ASP A 161 -15.44 4.40 -5.08
C ASP A 161 -15.36 3.43 -6.26
N GLY A 162 -14.44 3.66 -7.21
CA GLY A 162 -14.13 2.71 -8.28
C GLY A 162 -13.29 1.51 -7.84
N TYR A 163 -12.74 1.51 -6.63
CA TYR A 163 -11.91 0.42 -6.13
C TYR A 163 -12.77 -0.77 -5.68
N PRO A 164 -12.20 -1.98 -5.59
CA PRO A 164 -12.88 -3.10 -4.96
C PRO A 164 -13.28 -2.77 -3.52
N THR A 165 -14.54 -3.02 -3.15
CA THR A 165 -14.99 -2.90 -1.75
C THR A 165 -14.36 -3.98 -0.86
N VAL A 166 -14.49 -3.85 0.45
CA VAL A 166 -14.10 -4.92 1.39
C VAL A 166 -14.84 -6.20 1.03
N GLU A 167 -16.15 -6.12 0.79
CA GLU A 167 -17.03 -7.25 0.50
C GLU A 167 -16.63 -7.94 -0.81
N ARG A 168 -16.38 -7.15 -1.87
CA ARG A 168 -15.92 -7.69 -3.17
C ARG A 168 -14.56 -8.36 -3.05
N THR A 169 -13.65 -7.77 -2.27
CA THR A 169 -12.32 -8.34 -2.00
C THR A 169 -12.46 -9.65 -1.24
N CYS A 170 -13.25 -9.69 -0.15
CA CYS A 170 -13.50 -10.91 0.62
C CYS A 170 -14.15 -12.00 -0.26
N ALA A 171 -15.14 -11.65 -1.07
CA ALA A 171 -15.82 -12.61 -1.96
C ALA A 171 -14.87 -13.21 -3.00
N ALA A 172 -13.99 -12.40 -3.59
CA ALA A 172 -12.98 -12.89 -4.54
C ALA A 172 -11.99 -13.85 -3.86
N PHE A 173 -11.59 -13.56 -2.62
CA PHE A 173 -10.64 -14.37 -1.86
C PHE A 173 -11.26 -15.64 -1.26
N ALA A 174 -12.58 -15.63 -0.99
CA ALA A 174 -13.32 -16.79 -0.49
C ALA A 174 -13.26 -18.00 -1.42
N GLY A 175 -13.20 -17.78 -2.74
CA GLY A 175 -13.03 -18.85 -3.73
C GLY A 175 -11.71 -19.63 -3.60
N ALA A 176 -10.69 -19.03 -2.99
CA ALA A 176 -9.42 -19.67 -2.67
C ALA A 176 -9.37 -20.19 -1.21
N GLY A 177 -10.50 -20.15 -0.50
CA GLY A 177 -10.64 -20.65 0.86
C GLY A 177 -10.21 -19.67 1.95
N PHE A 178 -10.00 -18.39 1.63
CA PHE A 178 -9.73 -17.36 2.64
C PHE A 178 -11.03 -16.83 3.26
N THR A 179 -10.97 -16.48 4.53
CA THR A 179 -12.07 -15.88 5.29
C THR A 179 -11.61 -14.57 5.91
N ARG A 180 -12.53 -13.62 6.11
CA ARG A 180 -12.20 -12.36 6.77
C ARG A 180 -12.04 -12.59 8.27
N VAL A 181 -10.83 -12.35 8.78
CA VAL A 181 -10.49 -12.42 10.21
C VAL A 181 -10.75 -11.08 10.87
N ALA A 182 -10.23 -10.00 10.28
CA ALA A 182 -10.32 -8.66 10.87
C ALA A 182 -10.38 -7.54 9.83
N LEU A 183 -10.85 -6.37 10.27
CA LEU A 183 -10.83 -5.13 9.52
C LEU A 183 -10.56 -3.97 10.48
N HIS A 184 -9.35 -3.43 10.44
CA HIS A 184 -8.91 -2.36 11.34
C HIS A 184 -8.75 -1.04 10.61
N ALA A 185 -9.18 0.06 11.23
CA ALA A 185 -8.79 1.39 10.77
C ALA A 185 -7.47 1.76 11.46
N VAL A 186 -6.41 1.92 10.67
CA VAL A 186 -5.05 2.16 11.16
C VAL A 186 -4.59 3.57 10.77
N PRO A 187 -4.18 4.41 11.73
CA PRO A 187 -3.61 5.71 11.42
C PRO A 187 -2.19 5.56 10.85
N GLN A 188 -1.78 6.50 10.02
CA GLN A 188 -0.39 6.66 9.61
C GLN A 188 -0.06 8.15 9.51
N GLU A 189 1.07 8.52 10.06
CA GLU A 189 1.58 9.86 9.92
C GLU A 189 2.25 9.98 8.55
N SER A 190 1.52 10.52 7.58
CA SER A 190 1.95 10.60 6.18
C SER A 190 3.00 11.68 5.94
N ALA A 191 3.10 12.66 6.84
CA ALA A 191 4.15 13.66 6.92
C ALA A 191 4.21 14.24 8.34
N PRO A 192 5.37 14.77 8.78
CA PRO A 192 5.54 15.31 10.14
C PRO A 192 4.65 16.52 10.42
N SER A 193 4.15 17.20 9.37
CA SER A 193 3.17 18.26 9.51
C SER A 193 2.27 18.41 8.28
N LEU A 194 1.15 19.14 8.42
CA LEU A 194 0.27 19.51 7.30
C LEU A 194 1.00 20.36 6.25
N ALA A 195 1.92 21.25 6.66
CA ALA A 195 2.74 22.03 5.73
C ALA A 195 3.65 21.11 4.90
N ALA A 196 4.38 20.20 5.58
CA ALA A 196 5.22 19.22 4.90
C ALA A 196 4.41 18.29 3.97
N PHE A 197 3.17 17.96 4.34
CA PHE A 197 2.25 17.20 3.49
C PHE A 197 1.84 18.01 2.25
N ALA A 198 1.52 19.30 2.41
CA ALA A 198 1.15 20.20 1.32
C ALA A 198 2.28 20.35 0.29
N ASP A 199 3.53 20.45 0.75
CA ASP A 199 4.71 20.58 -0.11
C ASP A 199 5.00 19.32 -0.93
N ARG A 200 4.58 18.15 -0.44
CA ARG A 200 4.85 16.84 -1.07
C ARG A 200 3.70 16.35 -1.95
N ILE A 201 2.48 16.87 -1.79
CA ILE A 201 1.33 16.48 -2.62
C ILE A 201 1.64 16.82 -4.08
N ARG A 202 1.55 15.81 -4.96
CA ARG A 202 1.61 15.99 -6.41
C ARG A 202 0.46 15.22 -7.06
N ARG A 203 -0.23 15.85 -8.00
CA ARG A 203 -1.40 15.25 -8.68
C ARG A 203 -1.00 14.06 -9.56
N ASP A 204 0.08 14.22 -10.31
CA ASP A 204 0.58 13.30 -11.33
C ASP A 204 1.09 11.98 -10.74
N THR A 205 1.65 11.99 -9.53
CA THR A 205 2.17 10.79 -8.85
C THR A 205 1.15 10.08 -7.95
N ASP A 206 -0.09 10.58 -7.88
CA ASP A 206 -1.09 10.08 -6.95
C ASP A 206 -2.31 9.50 -7.66
N ALA A 207 -2.49 8.18 -7.56
CA ALA A 207 -3.60 7.49 -8.21
C ALA A 207 -4.98 8.04 -7.82
N LYS A 208 -5.13 8.61 -6.61
CA LYS A 208 -6.39 9.20 -6.13
C LYS A 208 -6.64 10.60 -6.68
N LEU A 209 -5.58 11.34 -7.02
CA LEU A 209 -5.66 12.74 -7.44
C LEU A 209 -5.54 12.92 -8.94
N ARG A 210 -4.90 11.98 -9.66
CA ARG A 210 -4.68 12.07 -11.11
C ARG A 210 -5.99 12.21 -11.91
N GLY A 211 -7.10 11.71 -11.37
CA GLY A 211 -8.43 11.83 -12.00
C GLY A 211 -9.14 13.16 -11.75
N LEU A 212 -8.58 14.07 -10.96
CA LEU A 212 -9.16 15.38 -10.67
C LEU A 212 -8.83 16.38 -11.77
N ASP A 213 -9.80 17.21 -12.12
CA ASP A 213 -9.54 18.37 -12.98
C ASP A 213 -8.69 19.44 -12.24
N ASP A 214 -8.19 20.43 -13.00
CA ASP A 214 -7.32 21.49 -12.46
C ASP A 214 -8.03 22.28 -11.34
N ASP A 215 -9.31 22.56 -11.51
CA ASP A 215 -10.12 23.34 -10.57
C ASP A 215 -10.37 22.58 -9.26
N GLU A 216 -10.69 21.29 -9.34
CA GLU A 216 -10.84 20.39 -8.21
C GLU A 216 -9.55 20.28 -7.40
N PHE A 217 -8.42 20.09 -8.10
CA PHE A 217 -7.11 19.99 -7.48
C PHE A 217 -6.70 21.30 -6.79
N GLU A 218 -6.84 22.44 -7.47
CA GLU A 218 -6.50 23.75 -6.90
C GLU A 218 -7.39 24.12 -5.71
N ARG A 219 -8.69 23.79 -5.75
CA ARG A 219 -9.57 23.94 -4.57
C ARG A 219 -9.09 23.10 -3.40
N GLY A 220 -8.61 21.88 -3.65
CA GLY A 220 -8.06 21.01 -2.61
C GLY A 220 -6.75 21.53 -2.02
N MET A 221 -5.84 22.01 -2.87
CA MET A 221 -4.60 22.65 -2.43
C MET A 221 -4.87 23.89 -1.58
N ARG A 222 -5.87 24.73 -1.93
CA ARG A 222 -6.27 25.86 -1.08
C ARG A 222 -6.73 25.41 0.30
N ARG A 223 -7.62 24.41 0.39
CA ARG A 223 -8.08 23.87 1.68
C ARG A 223 -6.93 23.33 2.53
N LEU A 224 -6.01 22.58 1.90
CA LEU A 224 -4.85 22.01 2.57
C LEU A 224 -3.88 23.09 3.07
N ARG A 225 -3.55 24.09 2.25
CA ARG A 225 -2.67 25.20 2.62
C ARG A 225 -3.28 26.04 3.75
N THR A 226 -4.57 26.38 3.68
CA THR A 226 -5.25 27.09 4.77
C THR A 226 -5.22 26.29 6.08
N ALA A 227 -5.43 24.98 6.04
CA ALA A 227 -5.32 24.14 7.24
C ALA A 227 -3.88 24.08 7.77
N ALA A 228 -2.88 24.03 6.89
CA ALA A 228 -1.46 24.07 7.26
C ALA A 228 -1.05 25.42 7.87
N GLU A 229 -1.63 26.54 7.41
CA GLU A 229 -1.38 27.87 8.01
C GLU A 229 -1.99 27.99 9.42
N GLN A 230 -3.15 27.37 9.64
CA GLN A 230 -3.83 27.40 10.94
C GLN A 230 -3.19 26.47 11.98
N GLU A 231 -2.67 25.32 11.54
CA GLU A 231 -2.09 24.29 12.41
C GLU A 231 -0.76 23.77 11.81
N PRO A 232 0.30 24.60 11.75
CA PRO A 232 1.51 24.30 10.99
C PRO A 232 2.31 23.11 11.51
N ASP A 233 2.25 22.84 12.81
CA ASP A 233 2.95 21.75 13.47
C ASP A 233 2.09 20.48 13.63
N ARG A 234 0.82 20.52 13.19
CA ARG A 234 -0.08 19.37 13.31
C ARG A 234 0.39 18.24 12.41
N PRO A 235 0.67 17.03 12.94
CA PRO A 235 1.05 15.89 12.12
C PRO A 235 -0.01 15.55 11.07
N ALA A 236 0.44 15.25 9.86
CA ALA A 236 -0.45 14.90 8.76
C ALA A 236 -0.82 13.42 8.84
N VAL A 237 -1.86 13.10 9.61
CA VAL A 237 -2.33 11.72 9.80
C VAL A 237 -3.43 11.35 8.81
N SER A 238 -3.16 10.36 7.95
CA SER A 238 -4.20 9.66 7.16
C SER A 238 -4.63 8.40 7.90
N TRP A 239 -5.89 8.00 7.73
CA TRP A 239 -6.37 6.69 8.15
C TRP A 239 -6.61 5.80 6.94
N MET A 240 -6.20 4.54 7.05
CA MET A 240 -6.40 3.51 6.02
C MET A 240 -6.83 2.21 6.70
N ASP A 241 -7.38 1.28 5.93
CA ASP A 241 -7.86 0.02 6.47
C ASP A 241 -6.79 -1.07 6.33
N LEU A 242 -6.64 -1.90 7.36
CA LEU A 242 -5.98 -3.20 7.32
C LEU A 242 -7.09 -4.28 7.29
N LEU A 243 -7.29 -4.91 6.15
CA LEU A 243 -8.13 -6.09 6.00
C LEU A 243 -7.27 -7.35 6.14
N VAL A 244 -7.66 -8.26 7.03
CA VAL A 244 -6.93 -9.50 7.32
C VAL A 244 -7.76 -10.68 6.85
N LEU A 245 -7.15 -11.51 6.01
CA LEU A 245 -7.77 -12.72 5.47
C LEU A 245 -6.91 -13.94 5.82
N ALA A 246 -7.51 -15.07 6.22
CA ALA A 246 -6.83 -16.34 6.48
C ALA A 246 -7.66 -17.53 5.97
#